data_AF-A0A2G3A2J3-F1
#
_entry.id   AF-A0A2G3A2J3-F1
#
_cell.length_a   1.000
_cell.length_b   1.000
_cell.length_c   1.000
_cell.angle_alpha   90.00
_cell.angle_beta   90.00
_cell.angle_gamma   90.00
#
_symmetry.space_group_name_H-M   'P 1'
#
loop_
_entity.id
_entity.type
_entity.pdbx_description
1 polymer ?
#
loop_
_entity_poly.entity_id
_entity_poly.type
_entity_poly.pdbx_seq_one_letter_code
_entity_poly.pdbx_strand_id
1 'polypeptide(L)'
;MGDPISRIRNLPLHVMLVAECGEDGEIVGIIRGCIKTVTRGNKGSTPCPVYVKIAYILGLRVSSQHRRLGIATKLVEKIEEWSKTNGAKYAYMATDSNNEASIKLFTSKCNYAKFRAPSVLVQPVHAHYKPIASDIAIVRVSPQLSESFYRRIFASSEFFPRDIDDILDNKLNLGTFMAVPKKTLLNWDPKSGSFPSTFAILSVWNTKEVYKLQVRGISSLKYAACLGSRVLDSWMPWLRVPSIPNIFKTFGFYLLYGIHMEGKYGPRLMKSLCAFAHNMGRKDGECRLLVSEVGLDDPVREAIPRWNKFSWGDLWCMKKLDVSECHEDDDWVESQASSSSAIFVDPRDF
;
A
#
# COMPACT_ATOMS: atom_id res chain seq x y z
N MET A 1 -19.43 -10.49 4.93
CA MET A 1 -18.34 -9.68 4.35
C MET A 1 -18.74 -8.23 4.52
N GLY A 2 -17.81 -7.29 4.77
CA GLY A 2 -18.16 -5.86 4.73
C GLY A 2 -18.57 -5.42 3.33
N ASP A 3 -18.70 -4.11 3.11
CA ASP A 3 -18.99 -3.51 1.80
C ASP A 3 -18.05 -4.08 0.71
N PRO A 4 -18.57 -4.82 -0.27
CA PRO A 4 -17.75 -5.52 -1.25
C PRO A 4 -17.10 -4.58 -2.28
N ILE A 5 -17.49 -3.30 -2.36
CA ILE A 5 -16.92 -2.33 -3.30
C ILE A 5 -16.00 -1.33 -2.59
N SER A 6 -16.00 -1.31 -1.25
CA SER A 6 -15.20 -0.39 -0.44
C SER A 6 -13.75 -0.18 -0.93
N ARG A 7 -13.03 -1.26 -1.22
CA ARG A 7 -11.63 -1.24 -1.70
C ARG A 7 -11.41 -0.70 -3.11
N ILE A 8 -12.45 -0.53 -3.91
CA ILE A 8 -12.33 -0.05 -5.30
C ILE A 8 -13.10 1.25 -5.55
N ARG A 9 -13.96 1.67 -4.62
CA ARG A 9 -14.85 2.85 -4.76
C ARG A 9 -14.08 4.15 -4.98
N ASN A 10 -12.88 4.27 -4.44
CA ASN A 10 -12.06 5.48 -4.54
C ASN A 10 -11.29 5.58 -5.87
N LEU A 11 -11.44 4.61 -6.77
CA LEU A 11 -10.84 4.63 -8.10
C LEU A 11 -11.91 5.00 -9.15
N PRO A 12 -11.63 5.95 -10.06
CA PRO A 12 -12.63 6.44 -11.01
C PRO A 12 -13.23 5.34 -11.90
N LEU A 13 -12.41 4.38 -12.32
CA LEU A 13 -12.83 3.29 -13.18
C LEU A 13 -12.64 1.96 -12.47
N HIS A 14 -13.74 1.37 -12.01
CA HIS A 14 -13.74 0.12 -11.27
C HIS A 14 -14.93 -0.77 -11.62
N VAL A 15 -14.77 -2.08 -11.41
CA VAL A 15 -15.79 -3.10 -11.65
C VAL A 15 -15.71 -4.20 -10.61
N MET A 16 -16.84 -4.83 -10.31
CA MET A 16 -16.92 -6.08 -9.58
C MET A 16 -17.68 -7.08 -10.46
N LEU A 17 -17.06 -8.21 -10.77
CA LEU A 17 -17.69 -9.31 -11.49
C LEU A 17 -18.01 -10.44 -10.50
N VAL A 18 -19.13 -11.08 -10.72
CA VAL A 18 -19.59 -12.23 -9.93
C VAL A 18 -19.75 -13.45 -10.85
N ALA A 19 -19.51 -14.63 -10.30
CA ALA A 19 -19.83 -15.89 -10.94
C ALA A 19 -21.04 -16.48 -10.22
N GLU A 20 -22.09 -16.77 -10.97
CA GLU A 20 -23.33 -17.37 -10.50
C GLU A 20 -23.41 -18.83 -10.93
N CYS A 21 -24.02 -19.68 -10.10
CA CYS A 21 -24.20 -21.11 -10.37
C CYS A 21 -25.61 -21.56 -9.97
N GLY A 22 -26.18 -22.50 -10.75
CA GLY A 22 -27.53 -23.02 -10.53
C GLY A 22 -28.64 -22.10 -11.05
N GLU A 23 -29.87 -22.60 -11.03
CA GLU A 23 -31.07 -21.87 -11.45
C GLU A 23 -31.40 -20.69 -10.52
N ASP A 24 -31.03 -20.82 -9.24
CA ASP A 24 -31.23 -19.79 -8.22
C ASP A 24 -30.21 -18.64 -8.29
N GLY A 25 -29.21 -18.72 -9.19
CA GLY A 25 -28.20 -17.67 -9.35
C GLY A 25 -27.27 -17.51 -8.15
N GLU A 26 -26.88 -18.61 -7.49
CA GLU A 26 -26.01 -18.55 -6.31
C GLU A 26 -24.65 -17.94 -6.66
N ILE A 27 -24.24 -16.89 -5.95
CA ILE A 27 -22.91 -16.27 -6.14
C ILE A 27 -21.83 -17.17 -5.54
N VAL A 28 -21.12 -17.87 -6.43
CA VAL A 28 -20.05 -18.83 -6.07
C VAL A 28 -18.64 -18.25 -6.22
N GLY A 29 -18.50 -17.10 -6.85
CA GLY A 29 -17.21 -16.42 -7.00
C GLY A 29 -17.34 -14.93 -7.25
N ILE A 30 -16.30 -14.19 -6.87
CA ILE A 30 -16.20 -12.74 -7.08
C ILE A 30 -14.78 -12.35 -7.50
N ILE A 31 -14.67 -11.31 -8.29
CA ILE A 31 -13.39 -10.65 -8.63
C ILE A 31 -13.64 -9.15 -8.80
N ARG A 32 -12.63 -8.34 -8.50
CA ARG A 32 -12.69 -6.89 -8.64
C ARG A 32 -11.54 -6.40 -9.49
N GLY A 33 -11.79 -5.32 -10.19
CA GLY A 33 -10.85 -4.70 -11.10
C GLY A 33 -10.99 -3.20 -11.05
N CYS A 34 -9.88 -2.50 -11.17
CA CYS A 34 -9.85 -1.06 -11.32
C CYS A 34 -8.74 -0.67 -12.27
N ILE A 35 -8.88 0.48 -12.92
CA ILE A 35 -7.89 0.99 -13.87
C ILE A 35 -7.37 2.32 -13.38
N LYS A 36 -6.05 2.46 -13.41
CA LYS A 36 -5.35 3.70 -13.09
C LYS A 36 -4.28 3.99 -14.13
N THR A 37 -3.89 5.25 -14.21
CA THR A 37 -2.81 5.70 -15.10
C THR A 37 -1.57 5.95 -14.26
N VAL A 38 -0.50 5.21 -14.53
CA VAL A 38 0.72 5.25 -13.73
C VAL A 38 1.95 5.39 -14.60
N THR A 39 3.07 5.80 -14.01
CA THR A 39 4.38 5.79 -14.64
C THR A 39 4.93 4.37 -14.74
N ARG A 40 5.62 4.06 -15.84
CA ARG A 40 6.42 2.83 -16.01
C ARG A 40 7.78 2.86 -15.31
N GLY A 41 8.10 3.98 -14.64
CA GLY A 41 9.45 4.32 -14.23
C GLY A 41 10.30 4.85 -15.39
N ASN A 42 11.44 5.48 -15.09
CA ASN A 42 12.34 6.04 -16.11
C ASN A 42 13.60 5.18 -16.28
N LYS A 43 13.95 4.80 -17.52
CA LYS A 43 15.20 4.08 -17.85
C LYS A 43 16.37 5.00 -18.22
N GLY A 44 16.25 6.31 -17.99
CA GLY A 44 17.31 7.28 -18.25
C GLY A 44 17.38 7.77 -19.69
N SER A 45 16.52 7.31 -20.60
CA SER A 45 16.51 7.70 -22.02
C SER A 45 15.49 8.81 -22.36
N THR A 46 14.47 9.05 -21.53
CA THR A 46 13.45 10.08 -21.76
C THR A 46 13.31 11.02 -20.56
N PRO A 47 13.30 12.35 -20.77
CA PRO A 47 13.17 13.31 -19.67
C PRO A 47 11.76 13.35 -19.05
N CYS A 48 10.74 12.86 -19.76
CA CYS A 48 9.36 12.85 -19.30
C CYS A 48 8.90 11.44 -18.85
N PRO A 49 8.08 11.32 -17.79
CA PRO A 49 7.52 10.04 -17.38
C PRO A 49 6.57 9.49 -18.44
N VAL A 50 6.77 8.23 -18.82
CA VAL A 50 5.86 7.51 -19.71
C VAL A 50 4.70 6.96 -18.89
N TYR A 51 3.51 7.51 -19.12
CA TYR A 51 2.28 7.07 -18.47
C TYR A 51 1.62 5.94 -19.23
N VAL A 52 1.12 4.96 -18.49
CA VAL A 52 0.38 3.83 -19.04
C VAL A 52 -0.87 3.57 -18.20
N LYS A 53 -1.96 3.16 -18.87
CA LYS A 53 -3.14 2.64 -18.20
C LYS A 53 -2.89 1.18 -17.80
N ILE A 54 -3.06 0.89 -16.52
CA ILE A 54 -2.88 -0.45 -15.96
C ILE A 54 -4.13 -0.83 -15.15
N ALA A 55 -4.53 -2.10 -15.25
CA ALA A 55 -5.58 -2.68 -14.44
C ALA A 55 -5.01 -3.33 -13.18
N TYR A 56 -5.57 -3.05 -12.02
CA TYR A 56 -5.31 -3.76 -10.78
C TYR A 56 -6.43 -4.77 -10.52
N ILE A 57 -6.07 -6.05 -10.44
CA ILE A 57 -6.99 -7.15 -10.15
C ILE A 57 -6.86 -7.51 -8.68
N LEU A 58 -7.98 -7.51 -7.96
CA LEU A 58 -8.01 -7.73 -6.53
C LEU A 58 -9.25 -8.49 -6.09
N GLY A 59 -9.17 -9.03 -4.87
CA GLY A 59 -10.34 -9.62 -4.20
C GLY A 59 -10.90 -10.89 -4.83
N LEU A 60 -10.14 -11.60 -5.67
CA LEU A 60 -10.56 -12.87 -6.25
C LEU A 60 -10.86 -13.90 -5.16
N ARG A 61 -12.11 -14.37 -5.10
CA ARG A 61 -12.56 -15.42 -4.17
C ARG A 61 -13.51 -16.37 -4.89
N VAL A 62 -13.37 -17.66 -4.61
CA VAL A 62 -14.29 -18.71 -5.07
C VAL A 62 -14.67 -19.58 -3.88
N SER A 63 -15.97 -19.86 -3.75
CA SER A 63 -16.56 -20.75 -2.75
C SER A 63 -15.81 -22.08 -2.75
N SER A 64 -15.50 -22.61 -1.56
CA SER A 64 -14.70 -23.84 -1.41
C SER A 64 -15.33 -25.04 -2.12
N GLN A 65 -16.66 -25.12 -2.11
CA GLN A 65 -17.43 -26.19 -2.75
C GLN A 65 -17.36 -26.14 -4.30
N HIS A 66 -17.07 -24.96 -4.85
CA HIS A 66 -17.04 -24.70 -6.29
C HIS A 66 -15.62 -24.49 -6.84
N ARG A 67 -14.59 -24.82 -6.04
CA ARG A 67 -13.19 -24.74 -6.49
C ARG A 67 -12.91 -25.85 -7.51
N ARG A 68 -11.88 -25.60 -8.34
CA ARG A 68 -11.41 -26.52 -9.40
C ARG A 68 -12.37 -26.71 -10.58
N LEU A 69 -13.45 -25.93 -10.65
CA LEU A 69 -14.40 -25.90 -11.79
C LEU A 69 -14.04 -24.84 -12.86
N GLY A 70 -12.82 -24.30 -12.86
CA GLY A 70 -12.40 -23.25 -13.81
C GLY A 70 -12.98 -21.85 -13.56
N ILE A 71 -13.86 -21.67 -12.58
CA ILE A 71 -14.53 -20.39 -12.25
C ILE A 71 -13.53 -19.24 -12.06
N ALA A 72 -12.46 -19.46 -11.29
CA ALA A 72 -11.45 -18.43 -11.03
C ALA A 72 -10.75 -17.96 -12.32
N THR A 73 -10.41 -18.91 -13.20
CA THR A 73 -9.77 -18.59 -14.49
C THR A 73 -10.72 -17.79 -15.37
N LYS A 74 -11.99 -18.19 -15.46
CA LYS A 74 -13.00 -17.48 -16.24
C LYS A 74 -13.29 -16.07 -15.72
N LEU A 75 -13.30 -15.88 -14.40
CA LEU A 75 -13.42 -14.56 -13.78
C LEU A 75 -12.22 -13.66 -14.14
N VAL A 76 -10.99 -14.21 -14.14
CA VAL A 76 -9.79 -13.47 -14.56
C VAL A 76 -9.85 -13.13 -16.05
N GLU A 77 -10.25 -14.05 -16.91
CA GLU A 77 -10.43 -13.77 -18.36
C GLU A 77 -11.43 -12.63 -18.59
N LYS A 78 -12.59 -12.66 -17.92
CA LYS A 78 -13.61 -11.61 -18.07
C LYS A 78 -13.17 -10.26 -17.55
N ILE A 79 -12.39 -10.22 -16.48
CA ILE A 79 -11.86 -8.93 -16.00
C ILE A 79 -10.74 -8.40 -16.88
N GLU A 80 -9.94 -9.27 -17.50
CA GLU A 80 -8.94 -8.89 -18.49
C GLU A 80 -9.59 -8.35 -19.76
N GLU A 81 -10.66 -8.99 -20.26
CA GLU A 81 -11.47 -8.47 -21.38
C GLU A 81 -12.00 -7.06 -21.07
N TRP A 82 -12.66 -6.88 -19.92
CA TRP A 82 -13.11 -5.56 -19.48
C TRP A 82 -11.96 -4.55 -19.40
N SER A 83 -10.80 -4.98 -18.90
CA SER A 83 -9.62 -4.11 -18.78
C SER A 83 -9.11 -3.65 -20.14
N LYS A 84 -9.05 -4.55 -21.13
CA LYS A 84 -8.66 -4.25 -22.51
C LYS A 84 -9.63 -3.27 -23.16
N THR A 85 -10.93 -3.51 -23.05
CA THR A 85 -11.97 -2.61 -23.60
C THR A 85 -11.89 -1.20 -23.01
N ASN A 86 -11.41 -1.07 -21.77
CA ASN A 86 -11.20 0.21 -21.10
C ASN A 86 -9.78 0.81 -21.33
N GLY A 87 -9.00 0.21 -22.22
CA GLY A 87 -7.71 0.73 -22.67
C GLY A 87 -6.53 0.46 -21.72
N ALA A 88 -6.65 -0.51 -20.81
CA ALA A 88 -5.51 -0.95 -20.01
C ALA A 88 -4.53 -1.75 -20.88
N LYS A 89 -3.26 -1.31 -20.94
CA LYS A 89 -2.19 -2.04 -21.65
C LYS A 89 -1.65 -3.21 -20.83
N TYR A 90 -1.72 -3.11 -19.51
CA TYR A 90 -1.22 -4.11 -18.57
C TYR A 90 -2.29 -4.42 -17.52
N ALA A 91 -2.20 -5.60 -16.92
CA ALA A 91 -2.91 -5.97 -15.68
C ALA A 91 -1.90 -6.46 -14.65
N TYR A 92 -2.08 -6.10 -13.39
CA TYR A 92 -1.32 -6.65 -12.28
C TYR A 92 -2.23 -7.10 -11.15
N MET A 93 -1.71 -7.99 -10.32
CA MET A 93 -2.31 -8.45 -9.08
C MET A 93 -1.23 -8.53 -8.01
N ALA A 94 -1.65 -8.44 -6.75
CA ALA A 94 -0.78 -8.63 -5.59
C ALA A 94 -1.26 -9.83 -4.78
N THR A 95 -0.33 -10.59 -4.21
CA THR A 95 -0.62 -11.75 -3.37
C THR A 95 0.52 -12.05 -2.41
N ASP A 96 0.18 -12.48 -1.19
CA ASP A 96 1.16 -12.98 -0.22
C ASP A 96 2.10 -13.99 -0.88
N SER A 97 3.40 -13.82 -0.69
CA SER A 97 4.44 -14.65 -1.31
C SER A 97 4.33 -16.14 -0.97
N ASN A 98 3.62 -16.49 0.10
CA ASN A 98 3.35 -17.87 0.51
C ASN A 98 2.04 -18.44 -0.08
N ASN A 99 1.24 -17.64 -0.79
CA ASN A 99 -0.03 -18.07 -1.37
C ASN A 99 0.17 -18.84 -2.69
N GLU A 100 0.70 -20.05 -2.59
CA GLU A 100 1.01 -20.89 -3.77
C GLU A 100 -0.17 -21.09 -4.71
N ALA A 101 -1.39 -21.19 -4.18
CA ALA A 101 -2.59 -21.41 -4.98
C ALA A 101 -2.89 -20.22 -5.90
N SER A 102 -2.77 -18.99 -5.37
CA SER A 102 -2.91 -17.75 -6.14
C SER A 102 -1.78 -17.59 -7.14
N ILE A 103 -0.54 -17.81 -6.70
CA ILE A 103 0.65 -17.72 -7.57
C ILE A 103 0.51 -18.67 -8.76
N LYS A 104 0.25 -19.97 -8.52
CA LYS A 104 0.07 -20.98 -9.59
C LYS A 104 -1.10 -20.66 -10.52
N LEU A 105 -2.21 -20.11 -10.00
CA LEU A 105 -3.33 -19.68 -10.85
C LEU A 105 -2.87 -18.61 -11.83
N PHE A 106 -2.29 -17.53 -11.34
CA PHE A 106 -1.95 -16.39 -12.19
C PHE A 106 -0.73 -16.67 -13.08
N THR A 107 0.32 -17.30 -12.57
CA THR A 107 1.54 -17.56 -13.35
C THR A 107 1.38 -18.71 -14.34
N SER A 108 0.70 -19.79 -13.95
CA SER A 108 0.64 -21.00 -14.79
C SER A 108 -0.64 -21.12 -15.62
N LYS A 109 -1.75 -20.48 -15.23
CA LYS A 109 -3.01 -20.57 -15.98
C LYS A 109 -3.42 -19.27 -16.67
N CYS A 110 -3.10 -18.13 -16.07
CA CYS A 110 -3.47 -16.83 -16.62
C CYS A 110 -2.32 -16.09 -17.30
N ASN A 111 -1.12 -16.70 -17.38
CA ASN A 111 0.08 -16.18 -18.04
C ASN A 111 0.57 -14.82 -17.50
N TYR A 112 0.58 -14.66 -16.17
CA TYR A 112 1.23 -13.52 -15.53
C TYR A 112 2.69 -13.84 -15.24
N ALA A 113 3.57 -12.87 -15.46
CA ALA A 113 4.94 -12.95 -15.00
C ALA A 113 5.06 -12.39 -13.58
N LYS A 114 5.98 -12.92 -12.79
CA LYS A 114 6.38 -12.30 -11.51
C LYS A 114 7.09 -10.99 -11.82
N PHE A 115 6.67 -9.90 -11.20
CA PHE A 115 7.13 -8.57 -11.57
C PHE A 115 7.92 -7.89 -10.44
N ARG A 116 7.32 -7.69 -9.26
CA ARG A 116 7.97 -7.09 -8.08
C ARG A 116 7.59 -7.83 -6.82
N ALA A 117 8.42 -7.72 -5.79
CA ALA A 117 8.19 -8.38 -4.50
C ALA A 117 8.33 -7.40 -3.33
N PRO A 118 7.41 -6.42 -3.20
CA PRO A 118 7.47 -5.48 -2.08
C PRO A 118 7.21 -6.17 -0.74
N SER A 119 7.53 -5.48 0.34
CA SER A 119 7.31 -5.94 1.71
C SER A 119 6.22 -5.11 2.37
N VAL A 120 5.19 -5.78 2.88
CA VAL A 120 4.19 -5.14 3.75
C VAL A 120 4.74 -5.12 5.17
N LEU A 121 4.98 -3.91 5.66
CA LEU A 121 5.49 -3.64 7.00
C LEU A 121 4.35 -3.24 7.92
N VAL A 122 4.18 -3.97 9.02
CA VAL A 122 3.11 -3.71 9.98
C VAL A 122 3.71 -3.29 11.32
N GLN A 123 3.23 -2.16 11.83
CA GLN A 123 3.57 -1.64 13.15
C GLN A 123 2.31 -1.54 14.01
N PRO A 124 2.23 -2.23 15.16
CA PRO A 124 1.12 -2.04 16.06
C PRO A 124 1.10 -0.64 16.69
N VAL A 125 -0.09 -0.09 16.87
CA VAL A 125 -0.33 1.14 17.63
C VAL A 125 -0.46 0.76 19.10
N HIS A 126 0.59 1.04 19.87
CA HIS A 126 0.67 0.74 21.30
C HIS A 126 -0.10 1.74 22.16
N ALA A 127 -0.32 1.36 23.42
CA ALA A 127 -0.96 2.20 24.42
C ALA A 127 -0.13 3.44 24.81
N HIS A 128 1.19 3.43 24.58
CA HIS A 128 2.08 4.52 24.98
C HIS A 128 2.46 5.41 23.81
N TYR A 129 2.56 6.71 24.07
CA TYR A 129 3.10 7.65 23.08
C TYR A 129 4.56 7.33 22.78
N LYS A 130 4.92 7.36 21.50
CA LYS A 130 6.31 7.26 21.07
C LYS A 130 6.95 8.65 21.16
N PRO A 131 8.13 8.78 21.80
CA PRO A 131 8.80 10.06 21.90
C PRO A 131 9.28 10.52 20.52
N ILE A 132 9.15 11.82 20.26
CA ILE A 132 9.73 12.49 19.10
C ILE A 132 10.90 13.31 19.62
N ALA A 133 12.07 13.19 18.99
CA ALA A 133 13.27 13.85 19.47
C ALA A 133 13.11 15.39 19.44
N SER A 134 13.59 16.06 20.48
CA SER A 134 13.38 17.50 20.67
C SER A 134 14.11 18.37 19.65
N ASP A 135 15.08 17.83 18.91
CA ASP A 135 15.83 18.46 17.83
C ASP A 135 15.19 18.27 16.44
N ILE A 136 14.07 17.54 16.34
CA ILE A 136 13.35 17.28 15.09
C ILE A 136 12.05 18.09 15.07
N ALA A 137 11.74 18.68 13.93
CA ALA A 137 10.45 19.28 13.65
C ALA A 137 9.69 18.44 12.63
N ILE A 138 8.38 18.35 12.82
CA ILE A 138 7.45 17.72 11.87
C ILE A 138 6.48 18.79 11.42
N VAL A 139 6.46 19.05 10.12
CA VAL A 139 5.60 20.05 9.49
C VAL A 139 4.57 19.34 8.63
N ARG A 140 3.31 19.80 8.70
CA ARG A 140 2.28 19.37 7.75
C ARG A 140 2.45 20.17 6.47
N VAL A 141 2.55 19.49 5.34
CA VAL A 141 2.68 20.10 4.01
C VAL A 141 1.27 20.29 3.43
N SER A 142 1.02 21.40 2.75
CA SER A 142 -0.27 21.60 2.07
C SER A 142 -0.43 20.60 0.92
N PRO A 143 -1.67 20.25 0.51
CA PRO A 143 -1.88 19.34 -0.62
C PRO A 143 -1.18 19.79 -1.90
N GLN A 144 -1.24 21.08 -2.24
CA GLN A 144 -0.63 21.64 -3.45
C GLN A 144 0.90 21.49 -3.46
N LEU A 145 1.55 21.72 -2.31
CA LEU A 145 3.00 21.53 -2.19
C LEU A 145 3.37 20.04 -2.14
N SER A 146 2.52 19.22 -1.53
CA SER A 146 2.71 17.77 -1.48
C SER A 146 2.69 17.17 -2.88
N GLU A 147 1.80 17.64 -3.75
CA GLU A 147 1.73 17.25 -5.16
C GLU A 147 3.06 17.54 -5.86
N SER A 148 3.54 18.78 -5.79
CA SER A 148 4.82 19.19 -6.39
C SER A 148 5.99 18.36 -5.87
N PHE A 149 6.05 18.13 -4.55
CA PHE A 149 7.08 17.29 -3.94
C PHE A 149 7.03 15.85 -4.42
N TYR A 150 5.85 15.23 -4.45
CA TYR A 150 5.70 13.85 -4.89
C TYR A 150 5.99 13.69 -6.39
N ARG A 151 5.54 14.62 -7.23
CA ARG A 151 5.90 14.61 -8.66
C ARG A 151 7.40 14.74 -8.88
N ARG A 152 8.13 15.47 -8.03
CA ARG A 152 9.60 15.59 -8.11
C ARG A 152 10.33 14.37 -7.56
N ILE A 153 9.88 13.80 -6.44
CA ILE A 153 10.50 12.65 -5.78
C ILE A 153 10.28 11.37 -6.60
N PHE A 154 9.03 11.12 -7.01
CA PHE A 154 8.61 9.86 -7.60
C PHE A 154 8.49 9.93 -9.13
N ALA A 155 9.03 10.98 -9.78
CA ALA A 155 8.97 11.17 -11.23
C ALA A 155 9.44 9.93 -12.02
N SER A 156 10.45 9.24 -11.51
CA SER A 156 11.08 8.05 -12.11
C SER A 156 10.65 6.74 -11.46
N SER A 157 9.81 6.77 -10.44
CA SER A 157 9.35 5.58 -9.74
C SER A 157 8.30 4.85 -10.58
N GLU A 158 8.26 3.53 -10.47
CA GLU A 158 7.20 2.72 -11.06
C GLU A 158 5.90 2.91 -10.26
N PHE A 159 4.75 2.77 -10.93
CA PHE A 159 3.42 2.86 -10.32
C PHE A 159 3.04 4.23 -9.75
N PHE A 160 3.82 5.29 -10.00
CA PHE A 160 3.45 6.63 -9.55
C PHE A 160 2.19 7.11 -10.30
N PRO A 161 1.09 7.43 -9.59
CA PRO A 161 -0.18 7.77 -10.21
C PRO A 161 -0.11 9.14 -10.87
N ARG A 162 -0.72 9.24 -12.07
CA ARG A 162 -0.85 10.53 -12.77
C ARG A 162 -1.69 11.53 -11.96
N ASP A 163 -2.72 11.00 -11.29
CA ASP A 163 -3.74 11.67 -10.47
C ASP A 163 -3.36 11.70 -8.97
N ILE A 164 -2.08 11.95 -8.66
CA ILE A 164 -1.62 12.04 -7.27
C ILE A 164 -2.31 13.16 -6.47
N ASP A 165 -2.73 14.22 -7.15
CA ASP A 165 -3.54 15.32 -6.63
C ASP A 165 -4.88 14.83 -6.08
N ASP A 166 -5.62 14.00 -6.82
CA ASP A 166 -6.88 13.39 -6.37
C ASP A 166 -6.69 12.53 -5.11
N ILE A 167 -5.56 11.83 -5.00
CA ILE A 167 -5.22 11.06 -3.80
C ILE A 167 -4.95 12.01 -2.62
N LEU A 168 -4.19 13.08 -2.83
CA LEU A 168 -3.80 14.01 -1.78
C LEU A 168 -4.98 14.86 -1.26
N ASP A 169 -5.94 15.19 -2.13
CA ASP A 169 -7.15 15.95 -1.78
C ASP A 169 -8.30 15.06 -1.26
N ASN A 170 -8.13 13.74 -1.31
CA ASN A 170 -9.14 12.81 -0.80
C ASN A 170 -9.33 12.96 0.73
N LYS A 171 -10.57 12.86 1.19
CA LYS A 171 -10.93 12.92 2.63
C LYS A 171 -10.24 11.84 3.47
N LEU A 172 -9.90 10.70 2.86
CA LEU A 172 -9.18 9.61 3.50
C LEU A 172 -7.69 9.93 3.70
N ASN A 173 -7.12 10.90 2.98
CA ASN A 173 -5.78 11.38 3.26
C ASN A 173 -5.79 12.30 4.49
N LEU A 174 -5.23 11.84 5.61
CA LEU A 174 -5.12 12.61 6.84
C LEU A 174 -4.07 13.73 6.72
N GLY A 175 -3.18 13.61 5.74
CA GLY A 175 -2.23 14.65 5.35
C GLY A 175 -0.83 14.12 5.07
N THR A 176 -0.04 15.00 4.46
CA THR A 176 1.39 14.81 4.19
C THR A 176 2.21 15.48 5.27
N PHE A 177 3.21 14.78 5.79
CA PHE A 177 4.07 15.26 6.86
C PHE A 177 5.53 15.13 6.46
N MET A 178 6.29 16.21 6.70
CA MET A 178 7.73 16.24 6.47
C MET A 178 8.46 16.43 7.80
N ALA A 179 9.48 15.61 8.05
CA ALA A 179 10.37 15.76 9.18
C ALA A 179 11.71 16.34 8.75
N VAL A 180 12.17 17.35 9.49
CA VAL A 180 13.44 18.03 9.27
C VAL A 180 14.14 18.30 10.61
N PRO A 181 15.47 18.46 10.64
CA PRO A 181 16.14 19.00 11.82
C PRO A 181 15.62 20.40 12.14
N LYS A 182 15.38 20.74 13.42
CA LYS A 182 14.85 22.06 13.81
C LYS A 182 15.73 23.22 13.35
N LYS A 183 17.05 23.03 13.33
CA LYS A 183 18.00 24.02 12.83
C LYS A 183 17.77 24.39 11.37
N THR A 184 17.25 23.46 10.57
CA THR A 184 16.94 23.68 9.15
C THR A 184 15.78 24.65 8.96
N LEU A 185 14.81 24.69 9.89
CA LEU A 185 13.68 25.62 9.82
C LEU A 185 14.08 27.10 9.95
N LEU A 186 15.30 27.41 10.40
CA LEU A 186 15.80 28.78 10.44
C LEU A 186 16.12 29.33 9.04
N ASN A 187 16.51 28.45 8.11
CA ASN A 187 17.05 28.83 6.80
C ASN A 187 16.20 28.29 5.63
N TRP A 188 15.18 27.48 5.93
CA TRP A 188 14.31 26.86 4.93
C TRP A 188 12.86 27.11 5.29
N ASP A 189 12.12 27.66 4.33
CA ASP A 189 10.67 27.85 4.44
C ASP A 189 9.93 26.62 3.88
N PRO A 190 9.13 25.91 4.71
CA PRO A 190 8.30 24.81 4.27
C PRO A 190 7.31 25.15 3.15
N LYS A 191 6.97 26.43 2.98
CA LYS A 191 6.05 26.91 1.94
C LYS A 191 6.73 27.28 0.63
N SER A 192 8.06 27.32 0.60
CA SER A 192 8.84 27.75 -0.57
C SER A 192 8.78 26.77 -1.76
N GLY A 193 8.35 25.52 -1.55
CA GLY A 193 8.40 24.47 -2.58
C GLY A 193 9.81 23.95 -2.89
N SER A 194 10.83 24.39 -2.16
CA SER A 194 12.18 23.83 -2.22
C SER A 194 12.35 22.68 -1.23
N PHE A 195 13.22 21.72 -1.54
CA PHE A 195 13.60 20.68 -0.56
C PHE A 195 14.80 21.12 0.27
N PRO A 196 14.81 20.86 1.58
CA PRO A 196 16.01 20.99 2.38
C PRO A 196 17.00 19.87 2.03
N SER A 197 18.27 20.00 2.44
CA SER A 197 19.32 19.01 2.16
C SER A 197 19.14 17.67 2.90
N THR A 198 18.31 17.62 3.95
CA THR A 198 18.02 16.39 4.69
C THR A 198 16.59 16.45 5.22
N PHE A 199 15.77 15.50 4.79
CA PHE A 199 14.38 15.40 5.18
C PHE A 199 13.87 13.96 5.11
N ALA A 200 12.72 13.72 5.72
CA ALA A 200 11.88 12.59 5.43
C ALA A 200 10.47 13.11 5.15
N ILE A 201 9.71 12.43 4.29
CA ILE A 201 8.32 12.78 3.96
C ILE A 201 7.49 11.50 3.86
N LEU A 202 6.25 11.56 4.33
CA LEU A 202 5.24 10.52 4.11
C LEU A 202 3.84 11.11 4.21
N SER A 203 2.86 10.41 3.66
CA SER A 203 1.44 10.69 3.85
C SER A 203 0.75 9.58 4.60
N VAL A 204 -0.35 9.91 5.27
CA VAL A 204 -1.12 8.98 6.10
C VAL A 204 -2.52 8.86 5.53
N TRP A 205 -2.87 7.65 5.09
CA TRP A 205 -4.18 7.30 4.56
C TRP A 205 -5.02 6.53 5.60
N ASN A 206 -6.29 6.90 5.70
CA ASN A 206 -7.23 6.36 6.65
C ASN A 206 -8.04 5.20 6.06
N THR A 207 -7.64 3.96 6.30
CA THR A 207 -8.39 2.79 5.80
C THR A 207 -9.57 2.40 6.69
N LYS A 208 -9.68 2.95 7.91
CA LYS A 208 -10.75 2.60 8.87
C LYS A 208 -12.16 2.93 8.35
N GLU A 209 -12.26 3.93 7.50
CA GLU A 209 -13.50 4.37 6.85
C GLU A 209 -13.85 3.52 5.63
N VAL A 210 -12.88 2.75 5.12
CA VAL A 210 -13.05 1.85 3.97
C VAL A 210 -13.50 0.46 4.46
N TYR A 211 -12.77 -0.14 5.40
CA TYR A 211 -13.20 -1.37 6.06
C TYR A 211 -12.51 -1.55 7.42
N LYS A 212 -13.13 -2.37 8.27
CA LYS A 212 -12.58 -2.76 9.56
C LYS A 212 -12.21 -4.24 9.56
N LEU A 213 -11.10 -4.57 10.20
CA LEU A 213 -10.54 -5.90 10.32
C LEU A 213 -10.85 -6.51 11.68
N GLN A 214 -10.90 -7.83 11.74
CA GLN A 214 -10.98 -8.57 13.00
C GLN A 214 -10.19 -9.87 12.85
N VAL A 215 -9.19 -10.07 13.71
CA VAL A 215 -8.46 -11.33 13.73
C VAL A 215 -9.28 -12.37 14.47
N ARG A 216 -9.62 -13.48 13.79
CA ARG A 216 -10.33 -14.64 14.33
C ARG A 216 -9.47 -15.90 14.19
N GLY A 217 -9.73 -16.93 15.01
CA GLY A 217 -9.07 -18.24 14.88
C GLY A 217 -7.72 -18.39 15.58
N ILE A 218 -7.40 -17.54 16.57
CA ILE A 218 -6.21 -17.70 17.41
C ILE A 218 -6.52 -18.66 18.57
N SER A 219 -5.56 -19.50 18.96
CA SER A 219 -5.72 -20.41 20.11
C SER A 219 -5.96 -19.66 21.42
N SER A 220 -6.78 -20.24 22.32
CA SER A 220 -7.16 -19.62 23.59
C SER A 220 -5.95 -19.20 24.44
N LEU A 221 -4.87 -19.97 24.41
CA LEU A 221 -3.64 -19.68 25.15
C LEU A 221 -2.94 -18.41 24.63
N LYS A 222 -2.83 -18.26 23.30
CA LYS A 222 -2.25 -17.06 22.67
C LYS A 222 -3.12 -15.84 22.90
N TYR A 223 -4.45 -16.02 22.88
CA TYR A 223 -5.40 -14.97 23.21
C TYR A 223 -5.22 -14.49 24.66
N ALA A 224 -5.13 -15.42 25.62
CA ALA A 224 -4.88 -15.12 27.03
C ALA A 224 -3.53 -14.41 27.23
N ALA A 225 -2.46 -14.82 26.56
CA ALA A 225 -1.17 -14.13 26.61
C ALA A 225 -1.24 -12.70 26.06
N CYS A 226 -1.98 -12.48 24.97
CA CYS A 226 -2.20 -11.13 24.42
C CYS A 226 -3.04 -10.25 25.38
N LEU A 227 -4.04 -10.82 26.05
CA LEU A 227 -4.78 -10.13 27.10
C LEU A 227 -3.89 -9.80 28.30
N GLY A 228 -3.13 -10.78 28.78
CA GLY A 228 -2.21 -10.63 29.91
C GLY A 228 -1.17 -9.54 29.66
N SER A 229 -0.56 -9.49 28.47
CA SER A 229 0.38 -8.41 28.12
C SER A 229 -0.26 -7.02 28.11
N ARG A 230 -1.54 -6.89 27.72
CA ARG A 230 -2.28 -5.62 27.81
C ARG A 230 -2.62 -5.24 29.25
N VAL A 231 -3.02 -6.21 30.08
CA VAL A 231 -3.31 -5.97 31.49
C VAL A 231 -2.04 -5.54 32.23
N LEU A 232 -0.93 -6.24 32.00
CA LEU A 232 0.38 -5.90 32.56
C LEU A 232 0.82 -4.50 32.15
N ASP A 233 0.69 -4.15 30.86
CA ASP A 233 1.03 -2.82 30.35
C ASP A 233 0.15 -1.71 30.95
N SER A 234 -1.12 -2.01 31.23
CA SER A 234 -2.05 -1.10 31.92
C SER A 234 -1.71 -0.94 33.42
N TRP A 235 -1.23 -1.98 34.08
CA TRP A 235 -0.89 -1.97 35.51
C TRP A 235 0.51 -1.40 35.77
N MET A 236 1.44 -1.57 34.82
CA MET A 236 2.83 -1.15 34.94
C MET A 236 3.28 -0.29 33.75
N PRO A 237 2.67 0.90 33.53
CA PRO A 237 2.95 1.73 32.36
C PRO A 237 4.39 2.24 32.28
N TRP A 238 5.11 2.30 33.41
CA TRP A 238 6.53 2.68 33.44
C TRP A 238 7.45 1.67 32.74
N LEU A 239 7.05 0.40 32.64
CA LEU A 239 7.79 -0.64 31.93
C LEU A 239 7.70 -0.50 30.41
N ARG A 240 6.75 0.31 29.89
CA ARG A 240 6.51 0.57 28.46
C ARG A 240 6.51 -0.73 27.63
N VAL A 241 5.84 -1.76 28.14
CA VAL A 241 5.80 -3.07 27.49
C VAL A 241 5.15 -2.90 26.12
N PRO A 242 5.76 -3.42 25.03
CA PRO A 242 5.21 -3.29 23.70
C PRO A 242 4.02 -4.27 23.56
N SER A 243 2.88 -3.89 24.14
CA SER A 243 1.67 -4.70 24.19
C SER A 243 0.99 -4.77 22.81
N ILE A 244 0.41 -5.92 22.50
CA ILE A 244 -0.35 -6.11 21.26
C ILE A 244 -1.69 -5.39 21.43
N PRO A 245 -2.03 -4.42 20.56
CA PRO A 245 -3.33 -3.76 20.60
C PRO A 245 -4.46 -4.78 20.47
N ASN A 246 -5.67 -4.39 20.84
CA ASN A 246 -6.81 -5.30 20.76
C ASN A 246 -7.27 -5.51 19.30
N ILE A 247 -6.53 -6.33 18.56
CA ILE A 247 -6.80 -6.74 17.18
C ILE A 247 -7.89 -7.83 17.08
N PHE A 248 -8.42 -8.28 18.21
CA PHE A 248 -9.50 -9.28 18.29
C PHE A 248 -10.90 -8.67 18.24
N LYS A 249 -11.00 -7.36 18.53
CA LYS A 249 -12.18 -6.55 18.23
C LYS A 249 -12.01 -5.93 16.86
N THR A 250 -13.11 -5.49 16.26
CA THR A 250 -13.12 -4.75 15.00
C THR A 250 -12.20 -3.52 15.07
N PHE A 251 -11.21 -3.42 14.18
CA PHE A 251 -10.20 -2.35 14.19
C PHE A 251 -9.92 -1.80 12.79
N GLY A 252 -9.50 -0.54 12.73
CA GLY A 252 -8.95 0.08 11.52
C GLY A 252 -7.42 0.14 11.55
N PHE A 253 -6.82 0.48 10.43
CA PHE A 253 -5.40 0.78 10.34
C PHE A 253 -5.18 2.09 9.58
N TYR A 254 -3.98 2.64 9.68
CA TYR A 254 -3.53 3.70 8.79
C TYR A 254 -2.49 3.13 7.85
N LEU A 255 -2.60 3.49 6.58
CA LEU A 255 -1.61 3.16 5.57
C LEU A 255 -0.67 4.37 5.41
N LEU A 256 0.63 4.15 5.58
CA LEU A 256 1.66 5.13 5.26
C LEU A 256 2.06 4.93 3.80
N TYR A 257 2.00 5.99 3.01
CA TYR A 257 2.30 5.97 1.57
C TYR A 257 3.11 7.20 1.16
N GLY A 258 3.63 7.21 -0.07
CA GLY A 258 4.51 8.30 -0.56
C GLY A 258 5.71 8.53 0.35
N ILE A 259 6.32 7.43 0.79
CA ILE A 259 7.39 7.42 1.79
C ILE A 259 8.72 7.69 1.10
N HIS A 260 9.43 8.75 1.51
CA HIS A 260 10.76 9.07 1.01
C HIS A 260 11.64 9.65 2.10
N MET A 261 12.95 9.43 2.02
CA MET A 261 13.93 10.07 2.89
C MET A 261 15.20 10.43 2.14
N GLU A 262 15.78 11.58 2.49
CA GLU A 262 16.94 12.16 1.84
C GLU A 262 17.98 12.60 2.88
N GLY A 263 19.26 12.45 2.55
CA GLY A 263 20.38 12.92 3.36
C GLY A 263 20.77 11.99 4.53
N LYS A 264 21.91 12.29 5.16
CA LYS A 264 22.57 11.43 6.16
C LYS A 264 21.69 11.10 7.38
N TYR A 265 20.82 12.02 7.78
CA TYR A 265 19.91 11.83 8.92
C TYR A 265 18.51 11.33 8.51
N GLY A 266 18.28 11.03 7.23
CA GLY A 266 17.01 10.55 6.69
C GLY A 266 16.37 9.41 7.49
N PRO A 267 17.09 8.32 7.81
CA PRO A 267 16.53 7.21 8.58
C PRO A 267 16.04 7.60 9.99
N ARG A 268 16.72 8.55 10.65
CA ARG A 268 16.33 9.06 11.97
C ARG A 268 15.08 9.93 11.88
N LEU A 269 14.96 10.74 10.83
CA LEU A 269 13.79 11.56 10.54
C LEU A 269 12.58 10.68 10.19
N MET A 270 12.78 9.65 9.36
CA MET A 270 11.75 8.69 9.00
C MET A 270 11.20 7.94 10.22
N LYS A 271 12.06 7.43 11.10
CA LYS A 271 11.64 6.82 12.38
C LYS A 271 10.78 7.77 13.22
N SER A 272 11.09 9.06 13.20
CA SER A 272 10.34 10.09 13.91
C SER A 272 8.97 10.37 13.28
N LEU A 273 8.87 10.32 11.94
CA LEU A 273 7.58 10.38 11.24
C LEU A 273 6.71 9.15 11.52
N CYS A 274 7.28 7.94 11.52
CA CYS A 274 6.54 6.74 11.89
C CYS A 274 6.06 6.82 13.35
N ALA A 275 6.88 7.36 14.26
CA ALA A 275 6.47 7.62 15.65
C ALA A 275 5.34 8.66 15.74
N PHE A 276 5.37 9.69 14.91
CA PHE A 276 4.31 10.68 14.82
C PHE A 276 3.01 10.07 14.29
N ALA A 277 3.05 9.30 13.20
CA ALA A 277 1.89 8.59 12.66
C ALA A 277 1.31 7.58 13.65
N HIS A 278 2.17 6.90 14.42
CA HIS A 278 1.75 6.05 15.54
C HIS A 278 0.97 6.84 16.59
N ASN A 279 1.47 8.02 16.96
CA ASN A 279 0.80 8.89 17.92
C ASN A 279 -0.52 9.45 17.37
N MET A 280 -0.65 9.67 16.05
CA MET A 280 -1.92 9.98 15.41
C MET A 280 -2.92 8.84 15.56
N GLY A 281 -2.53 7.62 15.17
CA GLY A 281 -3.40 6.43 15.30
C GLY A 281 -3.81 6.17 16.74
N ARG A 282 -2.90 6.41 17.70
CA ARG A 282 -3.20 6.33 19.12
C ARG A 282 -4.27 7.34 19.55
N LYS A 283 -4.20 8.59 19.07
CA LYS A 283 -5.17 9.64 19.42
C LYS A 283 -6.56 9.34 18.86
N ASP A 284 -6.62 8.71 17.69
CA ASP A 284 -7.88 8.29 17.06
C ASP A 284 -8.58 7.16 17.83
N GLY A 285 -7.83 6.28 18.51
CA GLY A 285 -8.34 5.22 19.38
C GLY A 285 -8.93 4.00 18.64
N GLU A 286 -9.42 4.18 17.41
CA GLU A 286 -9.89 3.08 16.54
C GLU A 286 -8.78 2.47 15.66
N CYS A 287 -7.72 3.24 15.37
CA CYS A 287 -6.57 2.78 14.62
C CYS A 287 -5.66 1.91 15.50
N ARG A 288 -5.46 0.65 15.10
CA ARG A 288 -4.67 -0.33 15.87
C ARG A 288 -3.38 -0.74 15.20
N LEU A 289 -3.24 -0.52 13.91
CA LEU A 289 -2.05 -0.84 13.14
C LEU A 289 -1.68 0.34 12.24
N LEU A 290 -0.39 0.55 12.03
CA LEU A 290 0.13 1.24 10.87
C LEU A 290 0.64 0.18 9.90
N VAL A 291 0.37 0.40 8.62
CA VAL A 291 0.77 -0.47 7.53
C VAL A 291 1.52 0.39 6.51
N SER A 292 2.56 -0.15 5.90
CA SER A 292 3.20 0.46 4.75
C SER A 292 3.70 -0.66 3.85
N GLU A 293 3.52 -0.54 2.54
CA GLU A 293 4.12 -1.45 1.57
C GLU A 293 5.23 -0.70 0.85
N VAL A 294 6.42 -1.31 0.80
CA VAL A 294 7.63 -0.69 0.24
C VAL A 294 8.42 -1.68 -0.60
N GLY A 295 9.16 -1.19 -1.58
CA GLY A 295 10.06 -2.01 -2.39
C GLY A 295 11.06 -2.80 -1.53
N LEU A 296 11.44 -3.99 -1.97
CA LEU A 296 12.36 -4.86 -1.22
C LEU A 296 13.72 -4.19 -0.99
N ASP A 297 14.21 -3.50 -2.02
CA ASP A 297 15.51 -2.83 -2.08
C ASP A 297 15.42 -1.33 -1.76
N ASP A 298 14.24 -0.85 -1.34
CA ASP A 298 14.07 0.55 -0.99
C ASP A 298 14.73 0.84 0.38
N PRO A 299 15.70 1.77 0.46
CA PRO A 299 16.38 2.10 1.71
C PRO A 299 15.43 2.57 2.83
N VAL A 300 14.23 3.10 2.50
CA VAL A 300 13.25 3.50 3.54
C VAL A 300 12.77 2.30 4.37
N ARG A 301 12.81 1.09 3.80
CA ARG A 301 12.37 -0.15 4.46
C ARG A 301 13.07 -0.40 5.79
N GLU A 302 14.36 -0.10 5.87
CA GLU A 302 15.17 -0.27 7.09
C GLU A 302 14.90 0.82 8.14
N ALA A 303 14.35 1.96 7.71
CA ALA A 303 14.00 3.05 8.61
C ALA A 303 12.60 2.87 9.23
N ILE A 304 11.68 2.18 8.56
CA ILE A 304 10.31 1.98 9.03
C ILE A 304 10.28 0.95 10.18
N PRO A 305 9.84 1.33 11.38
CA PRO A 305 9.70 0.38 12.48
C PRO A 305 8.65 -0.69 12.15
N ARG A 306 8.98 -1.97 12.37
CA ARG A 306 8.10 -3.10 12.02
C ARG A 306 8.09 -4.19 13.07
N TRP A 307 7.06 -5.03 13.05
CA TRP A 307 7.02 -6.29 13.78
C TRP A 307 7.09 -7.46 12.80
N ASN A 308 8.22 -8.17 12.78
CA ASN A 308 8.47 -9.27 11.85
C ASN A 308 7.39 -10.37 11.86
N LYS A 309 6.67 -10.56 12.98
CA LYS A 309 5.56 -11.52 13.06
C LYS A 309 4.29 -11.09 12.31
N PHE A 310 4.12 -9.80 12.08
CA PHE A 310 2.97 -9.22 11.38
C PHE A 310 3.32 -8.68 10.00
N SER A 311 4.60 -8.53 9.68
CA SER A 311 5.05 -8.18 8.33
C SER A 311 5.15 -9.41 7.44
N TRP A 312 4.88 -9.26 6.15
CA TRP A 312 5.03 -10.33 5.15
C TRP A 312 5.59 -9.79 3.84
N GLY A 313 6.05 -10.69 2.98
CA GLY A 313 6.40 -10.37 1.61
C GLY A 313 5.17 -10.45 0.71
N ASP A 314 5.00 -9.47 -0.15
CA ASP A 314 4.02 -9.52 -1.23
C ASP A 314 4.72 -9.92 -2.53
N LEU A 315 3.94 -10.41 -3.48
CA LEU A 315 4.37 -10.71 -4.83
C LEU A 315 3.38 -10.10 -5.80
N TRP A 316 3.87 -9.13 -6.56
CA TRP A 316 3.15 -8.52 -7.64
C TRP A 316 3.43 -9.29 -8.93
N CYS A 317 2.37 -9.79 -9.55
CA CYS A 317 2.43 -10.44 -10.85
C CYS A 317 1.78 -9.52 -11.89
N MET A 318 2.38 -9.43 -13.07
CA MET A 318 1.93 -8.54 -14.14
C MET A 318 1.82 -9.28 -15.47
N LYS A 319 0.87 -8.86 -16.30
CA LYS A 319 0.61 -9.39 -17.64
C LYS A 319 0.37 -8.23 -18.59
N LYS A 320 0.98 -8.30 -19.77
CA LYS A 320 0.66 -7.42 -20.89
C LYS A 320 -0.65 -7.87 -21.54
N LEU A 321 -1.61 -6.96 -21.67
CA LEU A 321 -2.96 -7.25 -22.17
C LEU A 321 -3.10 -6.98 -23.67
N ASP A 322 -2.40 -5.97 -24.16
CA ASP A 322 -2.40 -5.53 -25.56
C ASP A 322 -1.16 -6.08 -26.28
N VAL A 323 -1.39 -6.85 -27.34
CA VAL A 323 -0.36 -7.52 -28.16
C VAL A 323 -0.35 -6.95 -29.59
N SER A 324 -0.78 -5.70 -29.78
CA SER A 324 -0.62 -5.04 -31.08
C SER A 324 0.83 -5.18 -31.56
N GLU A 325 1.00 -5.73 -32.77
CA GLU A 325 2.26 -6.17 -33.42
C GLU A 325 3.28 -5.06 -33.70
N CYS A 326 3.10 -3.90 -33.08
CA CYS A 326 4.13 -2.87 -33.05
C CYS A 326 5.18 -3.34 -32.06
N HIS A 327 6.35 -3.75 -32.55
CA HIS A 327 7.57 -3.92 -31.78
C HIS A 327 7.88 -2.61 -31.01
N GLU A 328 7.21 -2.35 -29.90
CA GLU A 328 7.71 -1.46 -28.86
C GLU A 328 8.86 -2.24 -28.21
N ASP A 329 10.10 -1.89 -28.54
CA ASP A 329 11.37 -2.44 -28.00
C ASP A 329 11.50 -2.38 -26.46
N ASP A 330 10.45 -1.97 -25.75
CA ASP A 330 10.42 -1.82 -24.31
C ASP A 330 9.13 -2.45 -23.75
N ASP A 331 9.10 -3.76 -23.59
CA ASP A 331 8.09 -4.44 -22.75
C ASP A 331 8.40 -4.20 -21.27
N TRP A 332 7.45 -3.60 -20.56
CA TRP A 332 7.60 -3.30 -19.13
C TRP A 332 7.78 -4.58 -18.30
N VAL A 333 7.12 -5.67 -18.69
CA VAL A 333 7.18 -6.94 -17.97
C VAL A 333 8.56 -7.60 -18.11
N GLU A 334 9.18 -7.46 -19.29
CA GLU A 334 10.49 -8.06 -19.59
C GLU A 334 11.66 -7.17 -19.14
N SER A 335 11.41 -5.87 -18.92
CA SER A 335 12.41 -4.97 -18.38
C SER A 335 12.78 -5.32 -16.93
N GLN A 336 13.83 -6.13 -16.78
CA GLN A 336 14.32 -6.62 -15.49
C GLN A 336 14.92 -5.53 -14.58
N ALA A 337 15.27 -4.36 -15.11
CA ALA A 337 15.91 -3.30 -14.34
C ALA A 337 15.04 -2.03 -14.32
N SER A 338 14.28 -1.84 -13.24
CA SER A 338 13.95 -0.47 -12.83
C SER A 338 15.24 0.19 -12.36
N SER A 339 15.54 1.39 -12.86
CA SER A 339 16.65 2.21 -12.35
C SER A 339 16.40 2.71 -10.92
N SER A 340 15.14 2.67 -10.48
CA SER A 340 14.68 3.10 -9.17
C SER A 340 14.38 1.88 -8.29
N SER A 341 14.99 1.85 -7.09
CA SER A 341 14.62 0.90 -6.03
C SER A 341 13.25 1.20 -5.41
N ALA A 342 12.71 2.41 -5.64
CA ALA A 342 11.43 2.85 -5.11
C ALA A 342 10.28 2.49 -6.09
N ILE A 343 9.24 1.87 -5.52
CA ILE A 343 7.95 1.61 -6.15
C ILE A 343 6.92 2.43 -5.38
N PHE A 344 6.09 3.21 -6.10
CA PHE A 344 5.03 3.94 -5.45
C PHE A 344 3.81 3.04 -5.22
N VAL A 345 3.35 2.95 -3.97
CA VAL A 345 2.14 2.21 -3.61
C VAL A 345 0.96 3.18 -3.50
N ASP A 346 -0.05 2.96 -4.34
CA ASP A 346 -1.28 3.75 -4.32
C ASP A 346 -2.12 3.38 -3.09
N PRO A 347 -2.43 4.34 -2.21
CA PRO A 347 -3.17 4.02 -0.99
C PRO A 347 -4.60 3.55 -1.24
N ARG A 348 -5.16 3.80 -2.44
CA ARG A 348 -6.49 3.36 -2.84
C ARG A 348 -6.58 1.85 -3.09
N ASP A 349 -5.44 1.17 -3.24
CA ASP A 349 -5.38 -0.28 -3.45
C ASP A 349 -5.74 -1.07 -2.17
N PHE A 350 -5.74 -0.40 -1.00
CA PHE A 350 -5.88 -1.04 0.32
C PHE A 350 -7.31 -1.22 0.81
#